data_AF-A0A938TM69-F1
#
_entry.id   AF-A0A938TM69-F1
#
_cell.length_a   1.000
_cell.length_b   1.000
_cell.length_c   1.000
_cell.angle_alpha   90.00
_cell.angle_beta   90.00
_cell.angle_gamma   90.00
#
_symmetry.space_group_name_H-M   'P 1'
#
loop_
_entity.id
_entity.type
_entity.pdbx_description
1 polymer ?
#
loop_
_entity_poly.entity_id
_entity_poly.type
_entity_poly.pdbx_seq_one_letter_code
_entity_poly.pdbx_strand_id
1 'polypeptide(L)'
;MAEQIIHPLGEPEPKALIPYAEPVRVETFGGRIHVEWDPQASVTAMGQLPFFIEFLHISGLLGDWVSRCPLRWVSPNAPRKRNVLGTLLLSVLSGHKRYAHINGLRGDGVNPGLLGMNKVVSEDSVRRSLQQMDEVEG
;
A
#
# COMPACT_ATOMS: atom_id res chain seq x y z
N MET A 1 -44.62 -25.27 29.55
CA MET A 1 -43.26 -25.70 29.20
C MET A 1 -42.51 -24.46 28.73
N ALA A 2 -41.48 -24.02 29.45
CA ALA A 2 -40.68 -22.87 29.04
C ALA A 2 -39.61 -23.35 28.05
N GLU A 3 -39.62 -22.79 26.85
CA GLU A 3 -38.68 -23.08 25.78
C GLU A 3 -37.31 -22.48 26.17
N GLN A 4 -36.30 -23.32 26.37
CA GLN A 4 -34.93 -22.87 26.64
C GLN A 4 -34.35 -22.27 25.37
N ILE A 5 -34.12 -20.96 25.38
CA ILE A 5 -33.37 -20.26 24.33
C ILE A 5 -31.90 -20.65 24.46
N ILE A 6 -31.43 -21.54 23.59
CA ILE A 6 -30.02 -21.92 23.50
C ILE A 6 -29.34 -20.92 22.56
N HIS A 7 -28.49 -20.05 23.10
CA HIS A 7 -27.67 -19.15 22.29
C HIS A 7 -26.59 -19.95 21.54
N PRO A 8 -26.28 -19.60 20.27
CA PRO A 8 -25.18 -20.24 19.54
C PRO A 8 -23.85 -20.01 20.28
N LEU A 9 -22.98 -21.02 20.29
CA LEU A 9 -21.63 -20.87 20.82
C LEU A 9 -20.90 -19.75 20.05
N GLY A 10 -20.25 -18.84 20.78
CA GLY A 10 -19.40 -17.82 20.21
C GLY A 10 -18.23 -18.41 19.42
N GLU A 11 -17.51 -17.56 18.69
CA GLU A 11 -16.32 -17.99 17.95
C GLU A 11 -15.31 -18.66 18.90
N PRO A 12 -14.69 -19.77 18.47
CA PRO A 12 -13.70 -20.45 19.30
C PRO A 12 -12.53 -19.50 19.61
N GLU A 13 -11.94 -19.66 20.78
CA GLU A 13 -10.70 -18.98 21.17
C GLU A 13 -9.67 -19.10 20.03
N PRO A 14 -9.10 -17.98 19.56
CA PRO A 14 -8.17 -18.00 18.44
C PRO A 14 -6.96 -18.86 18.81
N LYS A 15 -6.72 -19.91 18.02
CA LYS A 15 -5.49 -20.71 18.15
C LYS A 15 -4.29 -19.81 17.94
N ALA A 16 -3.26 -19.96 18.78
CA ALA A 16 -2.00 -19.27 18.60
C ALA A 16 -1.47 -19.50 17.19
N LEU A 17 -1.22 -18.41 16.46
CA LEU A 17 -0.63 -18.46 15.12
C LEU A 17 0.78 -19.00 15.25
N ILE A 18 1.10 -20.05 14.51
CA ILE A 18 2.47 -20.60 14.44
C ILE A 18 3.27 -19.65 13.54
N PRO A 19 4.42 -19.11 13.98
CA PRO A 19 5.27 -18.29 13.13
C PRO A 19 5.69 -19.11 11.90
N TYR A 20 5.51 -18.55 10.71
CA TYR A 20 6.03 -19.15 9.49
C TYR A 20 7.56 -19.15 9.56
N ALA A 21 8.18 -20.34 9.53
CA ALA A 21 9.63 -20.51 9.71
C ALA A 21 10.41 -20.32 8.41
N GLU A 22 9.76 -20.40 7.25
CA GLU A 22 10.41 -20.31 5.94
C GLU A 22 10.18 -18.94 5.28
N PRO A 23 11.15 -18.44 4.50
CA PRO A 23 10.99 -17.21 3.73
C PRO A 23 9.80 -17.32 2.78
N VAL A 24 8.88 -16.36 2.86
CA VAL A 24 7.70 -16.33 2.00
C VAL A 24 8.04 -15.58 0.72
N ARG A 25 7.91 -16.25 -0.42
CA ARG A 25 8.07 -15.65 -1.73
C ARG A 25 6.90 -14.72 -2.04
N VAL A 26 7.19 -13.50 -2.50
CA VAL A 26 6.21 -12.47 -2.83
C VAL A 26 6.53 -11.86 -4.19
N GLU A 27 5.54 -11.79 -5.08
CA GLU A 27 5.66 -11.16 -6.41
C GLU A 27 5.24 -9.68 -6.38
N THR A 28 6.16 -8.76 -6.67
CA THR A 28 5.89 -7.31 -6.67
C THR A 28 6.13 -6.69 -8.04
N PHE A 29 5.76 -5.41 -8.22
CA PHE A 29 6.07 -4.68 -9.46
C PHE A 29 7.57 -4.41 -9.63
N GLY A 30 8.34 -4.43 -8.52
CA GLY A 30 9.80 -4.36 -8.53
C GLY A 30 10.49 -5.70 -8.79
N GLY A 31 9.72 -6.78 -8.98
CA GLY A 31 10.21 -8.14 -9.10
C GLY A 31 9.91 -8.99 -7.87
N ARG A 32 10.42 -10.22 -7.89
CA ARG A 32 10.25 -11.20 -6.81
C ARG A 32 11.15 -10.88 -5.63
N ILE A 33 10.59 -10.98 -4.43
CA ILE A 33 11.33 -10.90 -3.18
C ILE A 33 11.01 -12.09 -2.27
N HIS A 34 11.79 -12.27 -1.22
CA HIS A 34 11.50 -13.19 -0.11
C HIS A 34 11.34 -12.38 1.16
N VAL A 35 10.29 -12.66 1.92
CA VAL A 35 9.96 -12.00 3.19
C VAL A 35 10.23 -12.96 4.32
N GLU A 36 11.02 -12.51 5.28
CA GLU A 36 11.38 -13.25 6.49
C GLU A 36 11.00 -12.43 7.72
N TRP A 37 10.61 -13.11 8.80
CA TRP A 37 10.24 -12.48 10.06
C TRP A 37 11.45 -12.53 10.99
N ASP A 38 11.88 -11.36 11.46
CA ASP A 38 12.85 -11.26 12.53
C ASP A 38 12.12 -11.37 13.88
N PRO A 39 12.31 -12.45 14.65
CA PRO A 39 11.63 -12.63 15.93
C PRO A 39 12.10 -11.66 17.02
N GLN A 40 13.23 -10.98 16.82
CA GLN A 40 13.78 -10.00 17.76
C GLN A 40 13.43 -8.55 17.37
N ALA A 41 12.95 -8.31 16.15
CA ALA A 41 12.55 -6.99 15.71
C ALA A 41 11.16 -6.59 16.23
N SER A 42 10.98 -5.29 16.48
CA SER A 42 9.65 -4.74 16.72
C SER A 42 8.81 -4.80 15.45
N VAL A 43 7.50 -5.05 15.61
CA VAL A 43 6.55 -5.02 14.49
C VAL A 43 6.52 -3.62 13.87
N THR A 44 6.78 -3.53 12.58
CA THR A 44 6.65 -2.27 11.83
C THR A 44 5.25 -2.19 11.24
N ALA A 45 4.62 -1.01 11.29
CA ALA A 45 3.27 -0.82 10.75
C ALA A 45 3.16 -1.17 9.26
N MET A 46 4.26 -0.98 8.51
CA MET A 46 4.36 -1.29 7.08
C MET A 46 4.99 -2.66 6.78
N GLY A 47 5.30 -3.48 7.79
CA GLY A 47 5.98 -4.77 7.60
C GLY A 47 5.19 -5.77 6.75
N GLN A 48 3.86 -5.65 6.72
CA GLN A 48 2.97 -6.51 5.92
C GLN A 48 2.69 -5.94 4.52
N LEU A 49 3.21 -4.75 4.20
CA LEU A 49 2.93 -4.07 2.93
C LEU A 49 3.35 -4.88 1.69
N PRO A 50 4.44 -5.68 1.68
CA PRO A 50 4.78 -6.49 0.52
C PRO A 50 3.66 -7.43 0.05
N PHE A 51 2.93 -8.05 0.98
CA PHE A 51 1.81 -8.94 0.65
C PHE A 51 0.63 -8.17 0.03
N PHE A 52 0.36 -6.97 0.51
CA PHE A 52 -0.65 -6.10 -0.11
C PHE A 52 -0.21 -5.62 -1.50
N ILE A 53 1.08 -5.37 -1.69
CA ILE A 53 1.64 -5.02 -3.01
C ILE A 53 1.49 -6.20 -3.99
N GLU A 54 1.72 -7.43 -3.54
CA GLU A 54 1.48 -8.62 -4.36
C GLU A 54 0.01 -8.77 -4.76
N PHE A 55 -0.92 -8.53 -3.83
CA PHE A 55 -2.33 -8.44 -4.17
C PHE A 55 -2.60 -7.39 -5.26
N LEU A 56 -2.04 -6.17 -5.15
CA LEU A 56 -2.20 -5.13 -6.16
C LEU A 56 -1.56 -5.49 -7.52
N HIS A 57 -0.47 -6.26 -7.48
CA HIS A 57 0.23 -6.75 -8.66
C HIS A 57 -0.57 -7.83 -9.39
N ILE A 58 -1.00 -8.87 -8.69
CA ILE A 58 -1.75 -9.99 -9.24
C ILE A 58 -3.13 -9.54 -9.73
N SER A 59 -3.81 -8.68 -8.97
CA SER A 59 -5.14 -8.17 -9.35
C SER A 59 -5.12 -7.16 -10.50
N GLY A 60 -3.95 -6.57 -10.80
CA GLY A 60 -3.83 -5.50 -11.79
C GLY A 60 -4.39 -4.14 -11.34
N LEU A 61 -5.01 -4.03 -10.15
CA LEU A 61 -5.73 -2.83 -9.70
C LEU A 61 -4.89 -1.56 -9.75
N LEU A 62 -3.64 -1.62 -9.28
CA LEU A 62 -2.75 -0.46 -9.32
C LEU A 62 -2.33 -0.11 -10.75
N GLY A 63 -2.08 -1.13 -11.58
CA GLY A 63 -1.72 -0.92 -12.98
C GLY A 63 -2.85 -0.23 -13.76
N ASP A 64 -4.07 -0.75 -13.59
CA ASP A 64 -5.28 -0.21 -14.20
C ASP A 64 -5.56 1.22 -13.72
N TRP A 65 -5.47 1.48 -12.41
CA TRP A 65 -5.65 2.82 -11.87
C TRP A 65 -4.64 3.83 -12.45
N VAL A 66 -3.35 3.46 -12.53
CA VAL A 66 -2.31 4.30 -13.14
C VAL A 66 -2.57 4.54 -14.64
N SER A 67 -3.04 3.54 -15.36
CA SER A 67 -3.32 3.62 -16.80
C SER A 67 -4.48 4.59 -17.09
N ARG A 68 -5.58 4.46 -16.33
CA ARG A 68 -6.82 5.24 -16.50
C ARG A 68 -6.71 6.65 -15.95
N CYS A 69 -5.78 6.92 -15.03
CA CYS A 69 -5.61 8.25 -14.45
C CYS A 69 -5.41 9.32 -15.54
N PRO A 70 -6.22 10.39 -15.56
CA PRO A 70 -6.26 11.40 -16.63
C PRO A 70 -5.05 12.34 -16.62
N LEU A 71 -4.23 12.31 -15.56
CA LEU A 71 -3.07 13.19 -15.43
C LEU A 71 -2.07 13.06 -16.59
N ARG A 72 -1.73 14.21 -17.18
CA ARG A 72 -0.76 14.33 -18.26
C ARG A 72 0.19 15.49 -17.99
N TRP A 73 1.48 15.25 -18.14
CA TRP A 73 2.52 16.27 -18.06
C TRP A 73 3.42 16.21 -19.29
N VAL A 74 3.94 17.38 -19.69
CA VAL A 74 4.83 17.52 -20.86
C VAL A 74 6.28 17.79 -20.43
N SER A 75 6.51 18.21 -19.19
CA SER A 75 7.84 18.60 -18.71
C SER A 75 8.79 17.41 -18.50
N PRO A 76 10.07 17.50 -18.89
CA PRO A 76 11.10 16.49 -18.56
C PRO A 76 11.27 16.25 -17.06
N ASN A 77 10.94 17.25 -16.23
CA ASN A 77 11.05 17.17 -14.77
C ASN A 77 9.76 16.65 -14.11
N ALA A 78 8.73 16.32 -14.89
CA ALA A 78 7.47 15.83 -14.35
C ALA A 78 7.64 14.46 -13.66
N PRO A 79 6.99 14.22 -12.52
CA PRO A 79 6.97 12.89 -11.92
C PRO A 79 6.21 11.90 -12.82
N ARG A 80 6.51 10.61 -12.68
CA ARG A 80 5.68 9.57 -13.29
C ARG A 80 4.32 9.53 -12.58
N LYS A 81 3.22 9.27 -13.31
CA LYS A 81 1.87 9.09 -12.74
C LYS A 81 1.89 8.11 -11.57
N ARG A 82 2.57 6.97 -11.76
CA ARG A 82 2.74 5.95 -10.72
C ARG A 82 3.40 6.47 -9.44
N ASN A 83 4.36 7.39 -9.54
CA ASN A 83 4.99 7.94 -8.33
C ASN A 83 4.01 8.79 -7.54
N VAL A 84 3.16 9.58 -8.22
CA VAL A 84 2.15 10.43 -7.57
C VAL A 84 1.09 9.56 -6.90
N LEU A 85 0.47 8.65 -7.67
CA LEU A 85 -0.59 7.77 -7.17
C LEU A 85 -0.08 6.78 -6.12
N GLY A 86 1.12 6.24 -6.31
CA GLY A 86 1.78 5.37 -5.33
C GLY A 86 2.16 6.11 -4.05
N THR A 87 2.61 7.37 -4.13
CA THR A 87 2.86 8.19 -2.93
C THR A 87 1.56 8.45 -2.17
N LEU A 88 0.47 8.74 -2.89
CA LEU A 88 -0.86 8.91 -2.28
C LEU A 88 -1.32 7.62 -1.60
N LEU A 89 -1.19 6.47 -2.27
CA LEU A 89 -1.51 5.15 -1.72
C LEU A 89 -0.73 4.88 -0.42
N LEU A 90 0.60 5.04 -0.45
CA LEU A 90 1.45 4.84 0.74
C LEU A 90 1.04 5.77 1.88
N SER A 91 0.68 7.01 1.58
CA SER A 91 0.20 7.96 2.57
C SER A 91 -1.11 7.52 3.23
N VAL A 92 -2.05 7.01 2.44
CA VAL A 92 -3.33 6.47 2.96
C VAL A 92 -3.08 5.24 3.83
N LEU A 93 -2.24 4.30 3.37
CA LEU A 93 -1.90 3.09 4.13
C LEU A 93 -1.14 3.40 5.43
N SER A 94 -0.37 4.49 5.45
CA SER A 94 0.29 5.01 6.65
C SER A 94 -0.66 5.73 7.61
N GLY A 95 -1.95 5.81 7.30
CA GLY A 95 -2.97 6.47 8.14
C GLY A 95 -2.86 8.00 8.15
N HIS A 96 -2.18 8.60 7.17
CA HIS A 96 -2.04 10.04 7.12
C HIS A 96 -3.37 10.72 6.77
N LYS A 97 -3.75 11.73 7.57
CA LYS A 97 -4.97 12.53 7.36
C LYS A 97 -4.71 13.89 6.70
N ARG A 98 -3.45 14.29 6.56
CA ARG A 98 -3.04 15.59 6.00
C ARG A 98 -1.93 15.38 5.00
N TYR A 99 -1.97 16.11 3.89
CA TYR A 99 -0.95 16.08 2.85
C TYR A 99 0.46 16.33 3.41
N ALA A 100 0.62 17.24 4.37
CA ALA A 100 1.91 17.54 5.01
C ALA A 100 2.65 16.30 5.56
N HIS A 101 1.93 15.26 5.97
CA HIS A 101 2.52 14.05 6.55
C HIS A 101 3.17 13.15 5.48
N ILE A 102 2.86 13.34 4.19
CA ILE A 102 3.53 12.65 3.07
C ILE A 102 5.05 12.82 3.14
N ASN A 103 5.54 13.96 3.64
CA ASN A 103 6.98 14.19 3.76
C ASN A 103 7.68 13.17 4.67
N GLY A 104 6.97 12.52 5.61
CA GLY A 104 7.50 11.43 6.42
C GLY A 104 7.86 10.17 5.61
N LEU A 105 7.30 10.01 4.40
CA LEU A 105 7.57 8.86 3.52
C LEU A 105 8.82 9.04 2.64
N ARG A 106 9.40 10.24 2.59
CA ARG A 106 10.51 10.56 1.66
C ARG A 106 11.78 9.74 1.91
N GLY A 107 11.96 9.21 3.12
CA GLY A 107 13.10 8.37 3.49
C GLY A 107 12.91 6.88 3.20
N ASP A 108 11.76 6.47 2.66
CA ASP A 108 11.48 5.06 2.37
C ASP A 108 12.31 4.56 1.17
N GLY A 109 13.24 3.66 1.45
CA GLY A 109 14.11 3.04 0.45
C GLY A 109 13.61 1.69 -0.09
N VAL A 110 12.50 1.17 0.42
CA VAL A 110 12.05 -0.20 0.14
C VAL A 110 10.72 -0.20 -0.63
N ASN A 111 9.66 0.33 -0.02
CA ASN A 111 8.31 0.16 -0.56
C ASN A 111 8.07 0.82 -1.93
N PRO A 112 8.66 1.99 -2.25
CA PRO A 112 8.53 2.59 -3.58
C PRO A 112 9.01 1.64 -4.68
N GLY A 113 10.13 0.94 -4.47
CA GLY A 113 10.67 -0.01 -5.43
C GLY A 113 9.73 -1.19 -5.66
N LEU A 114 9.15 -1.74 -4.58
CA LEU A 114 8.17 -2.83 -4.64
C LEU A 114 6.91 -2.44 -5.43
N LEU A 115 6.48 -1.17 -5.34
CA LEU A 115 5.38 -0.61 -6.12
C LEU A 115 5.74 -0.26 -7.57
N GLY A 116 6.99 -0.46 -7.99
CA GLY A 116 7.50 -0.07 -9.32
C GLY A 116 7.62 1.45 -9.49
N MET A 117 7.71 2.19 -8.39
CA MET A 117 8.01 3.62 -8.36
C MET A 117 9.52 3.83 -8.40
N ASN A 118 9.97 4.99 -8.86
CA ASN A 118 11.38 5.37 -8.76
C ASN A 118 11.65 6.38 -7.63
N LYS A 119 10.61 6.98 -7.05
CA LYS A 119 10.70 7.87 -5.89
C LYS A 119 9.34 8.10 -5.25
N VAL A 120 9.36 8.43 -3.96
CA VAL A 120 8.26 9.14 -3.29
C VAL A 120 8.33 10.62 -3.67
N VAL A 121 7.21 11.20 -4.12
CA VAL A 121 7.16 12.62 -4.47
C VAL A 121 6.84 13.49 -3.26
N SER A 122 7.05 14.81 -3.36
CA SER A 122 6.69 15.72 -2.28
C SER A 122 5.17 15.84 -2.11
N GLU A 123 4.77 16.25 -0.92
CA GLU A 123 3.40 16.68 -0.63
C GLU A 123 2.84 17.63 -1.70
N ASP A 124 3.55 18.72 -2.00
CA ASP A 124 3.16 19.70 -3.01
C ASP A 124 2.97 19.07 -4.40
N SER A 125 3.80 18.08 -4.76
CA SER A 125 3.67 17.40 -6.05
C SER A 125 2.37 16.62 -6.11
N VAL A 126 2.01 15.92 -5.03
CA VAL A 126 0.73 15.19 -4.94
C VAL A 126 -0.43 16.17 -4.99
N ARG A 127 -0.42 17.19 -4.13
CA ARG A 127 -1.51 18.18 -4.03
C ARG A 127 -1.76 18.89 -5.36
N ARG A 128 -0.71 19.39 -6.01
CA ARG A 128 -0.83 20.07 -7.33
C ARG A 128 -1.29 19.11 -8.42
N SER A 129 -0.85 17.85 -8.39
CA SER A 129 -1.32 16.85 -9.35
C SER A 129 -2.81 16.60 -9.18
N LEU A 130 -3.29 16.39 -7.95
CA LEU A 130 -4.72 16.17 -7.70
C LEU A 130 -5.56 17.38 -8.10
N GLN A 131 -5.06 18.61 -7.88
CA GLN A 131 -5.73 19.84 -8.33
C GLN A 131 -5.83 19.97 -9.86
N GLN A 132 -5.01 19.25 -10.62
CA GLN A 132 -5.07 19.24 -12.09
C GLN A 132 -6.05 18.20 -12.65
N MET A 133 -6.56 17.31 -11.80
CA MET A 133 -7.57 16.33 -12.22
C MET A 133 -8.92 17.02 -12.30
N ASP A 134 -9.63 16.82 -13.40
CA ASP A 134 -11.02 17.23 -13.52
C ASP A 134 -11.86 16.39 -12.56
N GLU A 135 -12.76 17.01 -11.78
CA GLU A 135 -13.60 16.31 -10.80
C GLU A 135 -14.59 15.33 -11.46
N VAL A 136 -14.93 15.54 -12.74
CA VAL A 136 -15.89 14.73 -13.50
C VAL A 136 -15.19 13.58 -14.23
N GLU A 137 -13.92 13.75 -14.60
CA GLU A 137 -13.10 12.69 -15.23
C GLU A 137 -12.26 11.87 -14.24
N GLY A 138 -12.30 12.22 -12.95
CA GLY A 138 -11.45 11.71 -11.87
C GLY A 138 -11.93 10.46 -11.15
#